data_AF-A0A960MHF5-F1
#
_entry.id   AF-A0A960MHF5-F1
#
_cell.length_a   1.000
_cell.length_b   1.000
_cell.length_c   1.000
_cell.angle_alpha   90.00
_cell.angle_beta   90.00
_cell.angle_gamma   90.00
#
_symmetry.space_group_name_H-M   'P 1'
#
loop_
_entity.id
_entity.type
_entity.pdbx_description
1 polymer ?
#
loop_
_entity_poly.entity_id
_entity_poly.type
_entity_poly.pdbx_seq_one_letter_code
_entity_poly.pdbx_strand_id
1 'polypeptide(L)' 'QEIIDLLNRKHGQIQAQVMKRVVLKYTPQLHFTLDQSVERGVRIVNLLDEIAETLPPEMMDDEDGVEGYFGGGDESE' A
#
# COMPACT_ATOMS: atom_id res chain seq x y z
N GLN A 1 21.92 4.05 5.13
CA GLN A 1 20.61 4.12 5.81
C GLN A 1 20.81 3.65 7.26
N GLU A 2 21.44 4.47 8.10
CA GLU A 2 22.04 4.03 9.38
C GLU A 2 21.05 3.34 10.34
N ILE A 3 19.83 3.87 10.46
CA ILE A 3 18.80 3.31 11.35
C ILE A 3 18.25 1.97 10.84
N ILE A 4 18.06 1.82 9.53
CA ILE A 4 17.59 0.54 8.96
C ILE A 4 18.65 -0.54 9.15
N ASP A 5 19.93 -0.19 8.98
CA ASP A 5 21.05 -1.11 9.22
C ASP A 5 21.10 -1.53 10.70
N LEU A 6 20.85 -0.61 11.62
CA LEU A 6 20.75 -0.90 13.06
C LEU A 6 19.57 -1.82 13.37
N LEU A 7 18.38 -1.57 12.80
CA LEU A 7 17.19 -2.40 12.98
C LEU A 7 17.42 -3.82 12.46
N ASN A 8 18.03 -3.96 11.28
CA ASN A 8 18.40 -5.25 10.72
C ASN A 8 19.43 -5.99 11.59
N ARG A 9 20.38 -5.29 12.23
CA ARG A 9 21.30 -5.93 13.19
C ARG A 9 20.62 -6.37 14.48
N LYS A 10 19.59 -5.63 14.93
CA LYS A 10 18.85 -5.91 16.18
C LYS A 10 17.53 -6.65 15.99
N HIS A 11 17.24 -7.17 14.79
CA HIS A 11 15.97 -7.78 14.43
C HIS A 11 15.52 -8.89 15.41
N GLY A 12 16.47 -9.67 15.95
CA GLY A 12 16.18 -10.74 16.91
C GLY A 12 15.49 -10.27 18.19
N GLN A 13 15.79 -9.07 18.68
CA GLN A 13 15.11 -8.51 19.87
C GLN A 13 13.63 -8.22 19.59
N ILE A 14 13.34 -7.67 18.41
CA ILE A 14 11.98 -7.35 17.97
C ILE A 14 11.23 -8.65 17.68
N GLN A 15 11.86 -9.60 16.99
CA GLN A 15 11.30 -10.91 16.67
C GLN A 15 10.91 -11.69 17.94
N ALA A 16 11.72 -11.62 19.01
CA ALA A 16 11.40 -12.23 20.30
C ALA A 16 10.14 -11.63 20.95
N GLN A 17 9.90 -10.33 20.78
CA GLN A 17 8.69 -9.67 21.27
C GLN A 17 7.45 -10.05 20.44
N VAL A 18 7.60 -10.17 19.12
CA VAL A 18 6.51 -10.59 18.22
C VAL A 18 6.10 -12.04 18.50
N MET A 19 7.08 -12.94 18.66
CA MET A 19 6.82 -14.36 18.97
C MET A 19 5.96 -14.58 20.22
N LYS A 20 6.12 -13.74 21.24
CA LYS A 20 5.30 -13.84 22.46
C LYS A 20 3.83 -13.52 22.23
N ARG A 21 3.52 -12.79 21.14
CA ARG A 21 2.19 -12.26 20.82
C ARG A 21 1.53 -13.00 19.66
N VAL A 22 2.31 -13.64 18.79
CA VAL A 22 1.84 -14.31 17.58
C VAL A 22 2.27 -15.78 17.62
N VAL A 23 1.30 -16.69 17.72
CA VAL A 23 1.56 -18.13 17.76
C VAL A 23 1.74 -18.64 16.33
N LEU A 24 2.97 -19.02 15.98
CA LEU A 24 3.33 -19.62 14.70
C LEU A 24 4.10 -20.92 14.95
N LYS A 25 3.95 -21.89 14.05
CA LYS A 25 4.74 -23.13 14.07
C LYS A 25 6.24 -22.85 13.90
N TYR A 26 6.59 -21.83 13.11
CA TYR A 26 7.95 -21.39 12.86
C TYR A 26 8.02 -19.88 12.92
N THR A 27 9.08 -19.37 13.53
CA THR A 27 9.27 -17.93 13.62
C THR A 27 9.95 -17.39 12.37
N PRO A 28 9.31 -16.49 11.62
CA PRO A 28 9.93 -15.86 10.46
C PRO A 28 11.06 -14.93 10.88
N GLN A 29 12.09 -14.79 10.03
CA GLN A 29 13.15 -13.81 10.21
C GLN A 29 12.66 -12.43 9.75
N LEU A 30 12.79 -11.43 10.64
CA LEU A 30 12.37 -10.07 10.33
C LEU A 30 13.45 -9.33 9.53
N HIS A 31 13.03 -8.66 8.46
CA HIS A 31 13.86 -7.79 7.65
C HIS A 31 13.22 -6.40 7.62
N PHE A 32 14.01 -5.36 7.84
CA PHE A 32 13.58 -3.97 7.86
C PHE A 32 14.03 -3.28 6.58
N THR A 33 13.09 -2.60 5.94
CA THR A 33 13.31 -1.78 4.74
C THR A 33 12.72 -0.40 4.96
N LEU A 34 13.31 0.62 4.33
CA LEU A 34 12.69 1.94 4.29
C LEU A 34 11.54 1.88 3.28
N ASP A 35 10.34 2.27 3.73
CA ASP A 35 9.22 2.41 2.82
C ASP A 35 9.29 3.75 2.07
N GLN A 36 9.48 3.67 0.75
CA GLN A 36 9.48 4.82 -0.17
C GLN A 36 8.18 4.90 -0.99
N SER A 37 7.17 4.10 -0.63
CA SER A 37 5.90 4.04 -1.34
C SER A 37 5.15 5.38 -1.31
N VAL A 38 5.24 6.14 -0.21
CA VAL A 38 4.58 7.44 -0.07
C VAL A 38 5.11 8.45 -1.09
N GLU A 39 6.43 8.64 -1.15
CA GLU A 39 7.04 9.55 -2.14
C GLU A 39 6.71 9.11 -3.57
N ARG A 40 6.70 7.80 -3.82
CA ARG A 40 6.28 7.25 -5.11
C ARG A 40 4.82 7.56 -5.42
N GLY A 41 3.92 7.41 -4.44
CA GLY A 41 2.50 7.70 -4.57
C GLY A 41 2.26 9.17 -4.93
N VAL A 42 2.91 10.09 -4.22
CA VAL A 42 2.84 11.53 -4.53
C VAL A 42 3.29 11.81 -5.96
N ARG A 43 4.41 11.22 -6.40
CA ARG A 43 4.87 11.39 -7.79
C ARG A 43 3.87 10.87 -8.82
N ILE A 44 3.20 9.75 -8.52
CA ILE A 44 2.18 9.18 -9.41
C ILE A 44 0.96 10.11 -9.47
N VAL A 45 0.46 10.59 -8.33
CA VAL A 45 -0.69 11.52 -8.30
C VAL A 45 -0.37 12.78 -9.11
N ASN A 46 0.79 13.40 -8.88
CA ASN A 46 1.20 14.57 -9.65
C ASN A 46 1.28 14.28 -11.16
N LEU A 47 1.81 13.11 -11.53
CA LEU A 47 1.87 12.71 -12.94
C LEU A 47 0.48 12.51 -13.53
N LEU A 48 -0.48 11.97 -12.77
CA LEU A 48 -1.86 11.82 -13.21
C LEU A 48 -2.51 13.20 -13.43
N ASP A 49 -2.27 14.15 -12.54
CA ASP A 49 -2.75 15.53 -12.69
C ASP A 49 -2.15 16.20 -13.93
N GLU A 50 -0.83 16.08 -14.14
CA GLU A 50 -0.14 16.58 -15.34
C GLU A 50 -0.69 15.95 -16.63
N ILE A 51 -0.97 14.65 -16.62
CA ILE A 51 -1.55 13.95 -17.77
C ILE A 51 -2.97 14.44 -18.03
N ALA A 52 -3.79 14.60 -16.98
CA ALA A 52 -5.15 15.14 -17.09
C ALA A 52 -5.15 16.52 -17.76
N GLU A 53 -4.23 17.42 -17.41
CA GLU A 53 -4.14 18.73 -18.06
C GLU A 53 -3.79 18.68 -19.56
N THR A 54 -3.15 17.59 -20.02
CA THR A 54 -2.72 17.41 -21.42
C THR A 54 -3.67 16.58 -22.27
N LEU A 55 -4.64 15.90 -21.66
CA LEU A 55 -5.61 15.09 -22.37
C LEU A 55 -6.58 15.98 -23.17
N PRO A 56 -6.82 15.68 -24.46
CA PRO A 56 -7.82 16.40 -25.23
C PRO A 56 -9.22 16.15 -24.63
N PRO A 57 -10.11 17.17 -24.62
CA PRO A 57 -11.42 17.11 -23.95
C PRO A 57 -12.33 16.01 -24.50
N GLU A 58 -12.10 15.50 -25.71
CA GLU A 58 -12.83 14.37 -26.29
C GLU A 58 -12.53 13.02 -25.62
N MET A 59 -11.47 12.93 -24.79
CA MET A 59 -11.12 11.73 -24.01
C MET A 59 -11.51 11.83 -22.53
N MET A 60 -12.05 12.99 -22.11
CA MET A 60 -12.58 13.23 -20.77
C MET A 60 -14.10 13.07 -20.81
N ASP A 61 -14.60 11.87 -21.12
CA ASP A 61 -16.01 11.57 -20.87
C ASP A 61 -16.17 11.41 -19.35
N ASP A 62 -16.77 12.43 -18.73
CA ASP A 62 -17.22 12.42 -17.34
C ASP A 62 -18.33 11.37 -17.17
N GLU A 63 -17.99 10.15 -16.74
CA GLU A 63 -18.89 9.35 -15.90
C GLU A 63 -18.34 9.33 -14.46
N ASP A 64 -18.90 10.19 -13.62
CA ASP A 64 -18.87 10.06 -12.17
C ASP A 64 -19.78 8.91 -11.74
N GLY A 65 -19.27 7.67 -11.83
CA GLY A 65 -20.10 6.48 -11.64
C GLY A 65 -19.37 5.23 -11.17
N VAL A 66 -18.53 5.32 -10.14
CA VAL A 66 -18.15 4.11 -9.37
C VAL A 66 -18.42 4.29 -7.88
N GLU A 67 -19.67 4.64 -7.57
CA GLU A 67 -20.24 4.46 -6.25
C GLU A 67 -20.50 2.96 -6.05
N GLY A 68 -19.64 2.29 -5.27
CA GLY A 68 -19.96 1.08 -4.53
C GLY A 68 -20.53 -0.13 -5.30
N TYR A 69 -19.70 -0.84 -6.07
CA TYR A 69 -19.92 -2.29 -6.26
C TYR A 69 -19.27 -3.08 -5.10
N PHE A 70 -19.80 -2.91 -3.90
CA PHE A 70 -19.74 -3.94 -2.86
C PHE A 70 -21.08 -4.69 -2.89
N GLY A 71 -21.01 -6.00 -3.07
CA GLY A 71 -22.14 -6.86 -3.37
C GLY A 71 -23.33 -6.70 -2.43
N GLY A 72 -24.51 -6.59 -3.03
CA GLY A 72 -25.77 -7.03 -2.47
C GLY A 72 -26.40 -7.92 -3.52
N GLY A 73 -26.31 -9.23 -3.35
CA GLY A 73 -27.25 -10.12 -4.00
C GLY A 73 -28.63 -9.80 -3.42
N ASP A 74 -29.57 -9.44 -4.27
CA ASP A 74 -30.97 -9.53 -3.94
C ASP A 74 -31.66 -10.35 -5.02
N GLU A 75 -32.46 -11.28 -4.52
CA GLU A 75 -33.19 -12.31 -5.22
C GLU A 75 -34.46 -11.69 -5.85
N SER A 76 -35.20 -12.50 -6.64
CA SER A 76 -36.53 -12.25 -7.27
C SER A 76 -36.53 -11.42 -8.56
N GLU A 77 -37.14 -11.84 -9.68
CA GLU A 77 -38.23 -12.81 -9.98
C GLU A 77 -37.94 -13.64 -11.24
#